data_AF-A0A0F8XVH3-F1
#
_entry.id   AF-A0A0F8XVH3-F1
#
_cell.length_a   1.000
_cell.length_b   1.000
_cell.length_c   1.000
_cell.angle_alpha   90.00
_cell.angle_beta   90.00
_cell.angle_gamma   90.00
#
_symmetry.space_group_name_H-M   'P 1'
#
loop_
_entity.id
_entity.type
_entity.pdbx_description
1 polymer ?
#
loop_
_entity_poly.entity_id
_entity_poly.type
_entity_poly.pdbx_seq_one_letter_code
_entity_poly.pdbx_strand_id
1 'polypeptide(L)'
;RRDKMKEIFDIIYKANPRRRLDNLERRMLKILEETGEATAAYLNVTSELNAKGSTWEDLREELLDIIIIAVDCLYTPLPIDEHKTREQIEAEMLEEFKRKMIKWEKQIQERRDVTLN
;
A
#
# COMPACT_ATOMS: atom_id res chain seq x y z
N ARG A 1 -20.01 15.09 -3.11
CA ARG A 1 -18.71 14.67 -3.70
C ARG A 1 -18.39 13.32 -3.09
N ARG A 2 -18.39 12.23 -3.86
CA ARG A 2 -17.91 10.93 -3.35
C ARG A 2 -16.41 11.07 -3.08
N ASP A 3 -15.95 10.60 -1.93
CA ASP A 3 -14.53 10.58 -1.58
C ASP A 3 -13.82 9.59 -2.51
N LYS A 4 -12.92 10.10 -3.38
CA LYS A 4 -12.23 9.28 -4.39
C LYS A 4 -11.36 8.19 -3.75
N MET A 5 -10.86 8.40 -2.53
CA MET A 5 -10.08 7.39 -1.83
C MET A 5 -10.97 6.23 -1.35
N LYS A 6 -12.17 6.56 -0.86
CA LYS A 6 -13.17 5.55 -0.53
C LYS A 6 -13.55 4.71 -1.76
N GLU A 7 -13.64 5.35 -2.92
CA GLU A 7 -13.91 4.66 -4.19
C GLU A 7 -12.80 3.65 -4.55
N ILE A 8 -11.53 4.00 -4.38
CA ILE A 8 -10.40 3.08 -4.64
C ILE A 8 -10.46 1.84 -3.73
N PHE A 9 -10.65 2.03 -2.42
CA PHE A 9 -10.74 0.90 -1.49
C PHE A 9 -11.98 0.04 -1.74
N ASP A 10 -13.12 0.65 -2.09
CA ASP A 10 -14.32 -0.09 -2.49
C ASP A 10 -14.08 -0.92 -3.76
N ILE A 11 -13.33 -0.42 -4.74
CA ILE A 11 -12.97 -1.18 -5.96
C ILE A 11 -12.11 -2.40 -5.58
N ILE A 12 -11.05 -2.20 -4.79
CA ILE A 12 -10.15 -3.29 -4.38
C ILE A 12 -10.88 -4.34 -3.54
N TYR A 13 -11.74 -3.91 -2.61
CA TYR A 13 -12.56 -4.80 -1.81
C TYR A 13 -13.44 -5.69 -2.70
N LYS A 14 -14.15 -5.08 -3.66
CA LYS A 14 -15.10 -5.78 -4.56
C LYS A 14 -14.41 -6.66 -5.60
N ALA A 15 -13.19 -6.34 -6.01
CA ALA A 15 -12.44 -7.10 -7.01
C ALA A 15 -12.15 -8.55 -6.57
N ASN A 16 -12.05 -8.78 -5.26
CA ASN A 16 -11.78 -10.10 -4.69
C ASN A 16 -12.79 -10.45 -3.57
N PRO A 17 -14.02 -10.88 -3.94
CA PRO A 17 -15.07 -11.19 -2.98
C PRO A 17 -14.86 -12.52 -2.25
N ARG A 18 -13.90 -13.34 -2.69
CA ARG A 18 -13.58 -14.66 -2.11
C ARG A 18 -12.24 -14.65 -1.40
N ARG A 19 -11.88 -13.51 -0.80
CA ARG A 19 -10.65 -13.36 -0.05
C ARG A 19 -10.65 -14.34 1.14
N ARG A 20 -9.61 -15.16 1.20
CA ARG A 20 -9.44 -16.18 2.24
C ARG A 20 -8.08 -16.06 2.90
N LEU A 21 -8.02 -16.42 4.18
CA LEU A 21 -6.82 -16.37 5.00
C LEU A 21 -5.72 -17.33 4.51
N ASP A 22 -6.08 -18.51 4.01
CA ASP A 22 -5.13 -19.51 3.50
C ASP A 22 -4.36 -19.05 2.25
N ASN A 23 -4.90 -18.06 1.53
CA ASN A 23 -4.23 -17.41 0.40
C ASN A 23 -3.46 -16.14 0.80
N LEU A 24 -3.43 -15.77 2.10
CA LEU A 24 -2.77 -14.55 2.56
C LEU A 24 -1.26 -14.62 2.32
N GLU A 25 -0.62 -15.78 2.57
CA GLU A 25 0.81 -15.98 2.33
C GLU A 25 1.20 -15.61 0.90
N ARG A 26 0.45 -16.10 -0.09
CA ARG A 26 0.70 -15.79 -1.51
C ARG A 26 0.59 -14.29 -1.79
N ARG A 27 -0.37 -13.60 -1.20
CA ARG A 27 -0.51 -12.14 -1.37
C ARG A 27 0.61 -11.36 -0.68
N MET A 28 1.07 -11.84 0.49
CA MET A 28 2.26 -11.28 1.15
C MET A 28 3.52 -11.45 0.29
N LEU A 29 3.69 -12.59 -0.38
CA LEU A 29 4.77 -12.78 -1.35
C LEU A 29 4.64 -11.85 -2.56
N LYS A 30 3.43 -11.62 -3.06
CA LYS A 30 3.21 -10.67 -4.16
C LYS A 30 3.54 -9.23 -3.77
N ILE A 31 3.32 -8.81 -2.51
CA ILE A 31 3.81 -7.50 -2.02
C ILE A 31 5.34 -7.39 -2.17
N LEU A 32 6.08 -8.46 -1.84
CA LEU A 32 7.53 -8.47 -1.99
C LEU A 32 7.95 -8.37 -3.46
N GLU A 33 7.25 -9.09 -4.34
CA GLU A 33 7.44 -9.02 -5.80
C GLU A 33 7.28 -7.58 -6.31
N GLU A 34 6.15 -6.92 -6.05
CA GLU A 34 5.90 -5.55 -6.58
C GLU A 34 6.84 -4.52 -5.95
N THR A 35 7.25 -4.73 -4.71
CA THR A 35 8.28 -3.88 -4.07
C THR A 35 9.61 -4.00 -4.80
N GLY A 36 9.96 -5.22 -5.26
CA GLY A 36 11.13 -5.47 -6.09
C GLY A 36 11.02 -4.83 -7.46
N GLU A 37 9.84 -4.91 -8.10
CA GLU A 37 9.56 -4.29 -9.40
C GLU A 37 9.62 -2.76 -9.32
N ALA A 38 8.99 -2.14 -8.31
CA ALA A 38 9.09 -0.70 -8.05
C ALA A 38 10.55 -0.25 -7.83
N THR A 39 11.33 -1.02 -7.06
CA THR A 39 12.75 -0.71 -6.83
C THR A 39 13.55 -0.82 -8.14
N ALA A 40 13.30 -1.86 -8.95
CA ALA A 40 13.94 -2.03 -10.23
C ALA A 40 13.56 -0.90 -11.21
N ALA A 41 12.29 -0.49 -11.26
CA ALA A 41 11.83 0.63 -12.08
C ALA A 41 12.54 1.93 -11.68
N TYR A 42 12.62 2.23 -10.39
CA TYR A 42 13.36 3.39 -9.87
C TYR A 42 14.85 3.35 -10.26
N LEU A 43 15.53 2.23 -10.07
CA LEU A 43 16.95 2.10 -10.41
C LEU A 43 17.19 2.25 -11.91
N ASN A 44 16.28 1.75 -12.76
CA ASN A 44 16.41 1.91 -14.21
C ASN A 44 16.17 3.35 -14.65
N VAL A 45 15.10 4.01 -14.19
CA VAL A 45 14.79 5.40 -14.60
C VAL A 45 15.82 6.41 -14.10
N THR A 46 16.49 6.12 -12.98
CA THR A 46 17.56 6.96 -12.42
C THR A 46 18.97 6.60 -12.91
N SER A 47 19.14 5.45 -13.57
CA SER A 47 20.42 5.04 -14.13
C SER A 47 20.75 5.86 -15.38
N GLU A 48 22.00 6.31 -15.50
CA GLU A 48 22.51 6.97 -16.70
C GLU A 48 22.35 6.11 -17.98
N LEU A 49 22.31 4.79 -17.82
CA LEU A 49 22.20 3.84 -18.93
C LEU A 49 20.75 3.44 -19.25
N ASN A 50 19.80 3.61 -18.31
CA ASN A 50 18.40 3.15 -18.38
C ASN A 50 18.19 1.92 -19.30
N ALA A 51 18.86 0.82 -19.00
CA ALA A 51 19.03 -0.30 -19.94
C ALA A 51 17.70 -0.98 -20.34
N LYS A 52 16.63 -0.78 -19.56
CA LYS A 52 15.29 -1.31 -19.84
C LYS A 52 14.32 -0.27 -20.42
N GLY A 53 14.74 0.98 -20.59
CA GLY A 53 13.87 2.06 -21.07
C GLY A 53 12.71 2.38 -20.12
N SER A 54 12.89 2.14 -18.82
CA SER A 54 11.85 2.40 -17.82
C SER A 54 11.56 3.88 -17.68
N THR A 55 10.32 4.20 -17.35
CA THR A 55 9.76 5.54 -17.20
C THR A 55 9.33 5.80 -15.76
N TRP A 56 9.01 7.05 -15.44
CA TRP A 56 8.43 7.40 -14.14
C TRP A 56 6.98 6.90 -14.00
N GLU A 57 6.30 6.71 -15.14
CA GLU A 57 4.99 6.06 -15.22
C GLU A 57 5.07 4.60 -14.78
N ASP A 58 6.09 3.86 -15.22
CA ASP A 58 6.30 2.47 -14.77
C ASP A 58 6.48 2.42 -13.25
N LEU A 59 7.33 3.28 -12.67
CA LEU A 59 7.47 3.35 -11.20
C LEU A 59 6.14 3.64 -10.51
N ARG A 60 5.29 4.52 -11.08
CA ARG A 60 3.99 4.83 -10.51
C ARG A 60 3.05 3.62 -10.56
N GLU A 61 3.08 2.85 -11.64
CA GLU A 61 2.31 1.62 -11.79
C GLU A 61 2.69 0.60 -10.70
N GLU A 62 3.99 0.33 -10.54
CA GLU A 62 4.47 -0.61 -9.53
C GLU A 62 4.12 -0.18 -8.09
N LEU A 63 4.19 1.13 -7.81
CA LEU A 63 3.75 1.68 -6.52
C LEU A 63 2.24 1.51 -6.29
N LEU A 64 1.42 1.57 -7.35
CA LEU A 64 -0.02 1.30 -7.26
C LEU A 64 -0.29 -0.18 -7.03
N ASP A 65 0.46 -1.09 -7.65
CA ASP A 65 0.30 -2.53 -7.44
C ASP A 65 0.57 -2.92 -5.97
N ILE A 66 1.61 -2.34 -5.36
CA ILE A 66 1.86 -2.48 -3.92
C ILE A 66 0.63 -2.03 -3.10
N ILE A 67 0.04 -0.88 -3.42
CA ILE A 67 -1.14 -0.36 -2.71
C ILE A 67 -2.34 -1.30 -2.89
N ILE A 68 -2.57 -1.79 -4.11
CA ILE A 68 -3.67 -2.69 -4.43
C ILE A 68 -3.58 -3.95 -3.58
N ILE A 69 -2.41 -4.60 -3.54
CA ILE A 69 -2.24 -5.86 -2.81
C ILE A 69 -2.20 -5.62 -1.31
N ALA A 70 -1.61 -4.53 -0.83
CA ALA A 70 -1.59 -4.20 0.60
C ALA A 70 -3.02 -3.98 1.13
N VAL A 71 -3.85 -3.24 0.39
CA VAL A 71 -5.27 -3.04 0.74
C VAL A 71 -6.06 -4.34 0.62
N ASP A 72 -5.80 -5.16 -0.40
CA ASP A 72 -6.37 -6.50 -0.52
C ASP A 72 -6.05 -7.33 0.74
N CYS A 73 -4.79 -7.34 1.18
CA CYS A 73 -4.38 -8.01 2.41
C CYS A 73 -5.11 -7.49 3.66
N LEU A 74 -5.26 -6.17 3.80
CA LEU A 74 -5.97 -5.54 4.93
C LEU A 74 -7.44 -5.99 5.05
N TYR A 75 -8.09 -6.30 3.93
CA TYR A 75 -9.46 -6.84 3.92
C TYR A 75 -9.53 -8.36 4.07
N THR A 76 -8.40 -9.06 4.31
CA THR A 76 -8.43 -10.50 4.57
C THR A 76 -9.13 -10.75 5.90
N PRO A 77 -10.08 -11.72 5.98
CA PRO A 77 -10.70 -12.06 7.26
C PRO A 77 -9.66 -12.70 8.18
N LEU A 78 -9.21 -11.95 9.19
CA LEU A 78 -8.25 -12.41 10.18
C LEU A 78 -8.96 -12.97 11.42
N PRO A 79 -8.34 -13.90 12.17
CA PRO A 79 -8.94 -14.42 13.41
C PRO A 79 -9.27 -13.33 14.45
N ILE A 80 -8.49 -12.24 14.47
CA ILE A 80 -8.72 -11.08 15.36
C ILE A 80 -10.00 -10.29 15.02
N ASP A 81 -10.62 -10.56 13.88
CA ASP A 81 -11.77 -9.83 13.34
C ASP A 81 -13.04 -10.70 13.26
N GLU A 82 -13.03 -11.93 13.82
CA GLU A 82 -14.13 -12.91 13.73
C GLU A 82 -15.51 -12.35 14.14
N HIS A 83 -15.53 -11.36 15.03
CA HIS A 83 -16.75 -10.73 15.54
C HIS A 83 -16.98 -9.30 15.05
N LYS A 84 -16.19 -8.84 14.08
CA LYS A 84 -16.25 -7.47 13.58
C LYS A 84 -16.98 -7.38 12.25
N THR A 85 -17.79 -6.34 12.08
CA THR A 85 -18.31 -5.97 10.77
C THR A 85 -17.22 -5.30 9.93
N ARG A 86 -17.44 -5.22 8.62
CA ARG A 86 -16.56 -4.47 7.71
C ARG A 86 -16.37 -3.03 8.19
N GLU A 87 -17.43 -2.36 8.59
CA GLU A 87 -17.40 -0.97 9.05
C GLU A 87 -16.55 -0.82 10.32
N GLN A 88 -16.58 -1.80 11.22
CA GLN A 88 -15.74 -1.81 12.42
C GLN A 88 -14.26 -1.98 12.05
N ILE A 89 -13.94 -2.92 11.15
CA ILE A 89 -12.57 -3.12 10.66
C ILE A 89 -12.08 -1.85 9.95
N GLU A 90 -12.88 -1.25 9.07
CA GLU A 90 -12.54 0.00 8.38
C GLU A 90 -12.33 1.18 9.33
N ALA A 91 -13.15 1.30 10.37
CA ALA A 91 -12.97 2.32 11.40
C ALA A 91 -11.66 2.12 12.17
N GLU A 92 -11.34 0.89 12.58
CA GLU A 92 -10.09 0.58 13.27
C GLU A 92 -8.86 0.82 12.39
N MET A 93 -8.92 0.40 11.12
CA MET A 93 -7.87 0.66 10.13
C MET A 93 -7.64 2.16 9.92
N LEU A 94 -8.72 2.95 9.82
CA LEU A 94 -8.62 4.40 9.66
C LEU A 94 -7.98 5.07 10.89
N GLU A 95 -8.36 4.65 12.09
CA GLU A 95 -7.77 5.19 13.32
C GLU A 95 -6.28 4.82 13.44
N GLU A 96 -5.92 3.59 13.11
CA GLU A 96 -4.50 3.19 13.07
C GLU A 96 -3.73 3.94 11.98
N PHE A 97 -4.30 4.12 10.80
CA PHE A 97 -3.69 4.90 9.72
C PHE A 97 -3.42 6.34 10.15
N LYS A 98 -4.41 7.03 10.76
CA LYS A 98 -4.24 8.38 11.30
C LYS A 98 -3.10 8.44 12.32
N ARG A 99 -3.05 7.49 13.27
CA ARG A 99 -1.96 7.42 14.26
C ARG A 99 -0.59 7.26 13.60
N LYS A 100 -0.47 6.37 12.61
CA LYS A 100 0.77 6.16 11.86
C LYS A 100 1.17 7.41 11.07
N MET A 101 0.23 8.10 10.44
CA MET A 101 0.50 9.33 9.68
C MET A 101 0.99 10.47 10.57
N ILE A 102 0.41 10.67 11.75
CA ILE A 102 0.91 11.66 12.73
C ILE A 102 2.35 11.34 13.13
N LYS A 103 2.68 10.06 13.35
CA LYS A 103 4.05 9.63 13.65
C LYS A 103 5.00 9.88 12.47
N TRP A 104 4.56 9.57 11.26
CA TRP A 104 5.34 9.77 10.03
C TRP A 104 5.63 11.24 9.76
N GLU A 105 4.64 12.12 9.93
CA GLU A 105 4.80 13.58 9.80
C GLU A 105 5.87 14.13 10.75
N LYS A 106 5.86 13.70 12.02
CA LYS A 106 6.90 14.06 12.98
C LYS A 106 8.28 13.62 12.53
N GLN A 107 8.42 12.39 12.04
CA GLN A 107 9.70 11.88 11.54
C GLN A 107 10.21 12.65 10.32
N ILE A 108 9.33 13.11 9.43
CA ILE A 108 9.71 13.97 8.31
C ILE A 108 10.22 15.32 8.83
N GLN A 109 9.52 15.92 9.79
CA GLN A 109 9.91 17.21 10.36
C GLN A 109 11.27 17.14 11.06
N GLU A 110 11.47 16.14 11.92
CA GLU A 110 12.74 15.90 12.62
C GLU A 110 13.91 15.74 11.64
N ARG A 111 13.72 15.00 10.54
CA ARG A 111 14.77 14.84 9.51
C ARG A 111 15.09 16.16 8.81
N ARG A 112 14.10 17.00 8.52
CA ARG A 112 14.32 18.33 7.92
C ARG A 112 15.12 19.23 8.84
N ASP A 113 14.79 19.25 10.12
CA ASP A 113 15.47 20.08 11.11
C ASP A 113 16.92 19.64 11.35
N VAL A 114 17.24 18.34 11.17
CA VAL A 114 18.62 17.83 11.17
C VAL A 114 19.38 18.19 9.90
N THR A 115 18.73 18.31 8.75
CA THR A 115 19.39 18.60 7.45
C THR A 115 19.67 20.09 7.26
N LEU A 116 19.06 20.96 8.08
CA LEU A 116 19.19 22.42 8.04
C LEU A 116 20.14 23.00 9.11
N ASN A 117 20.71 22.15 9.97
CA ASN A 117 21.77 22.48 10.93
C ASN A 117 23.10 21.90 10.48
#